data_AF-A0A212LSP4-F1
#
_entry.id   AF-A0A212LSP4-F1
#
_cell.length_a   1.000
_cell.length_b   1.000
_cell.length_c   1.000
_cell.angle_alpha   90.00
_cell.angle_beta   90.00
_cell.angle_gamma   90.00
#
_symmetry.space_group_name_H-M   'P 1'
#
loop_
_entity.id
_entity.type
_entity.pdbx_description
1 polymer ?
#
loop_
_entity_poly.entity_id
_entity_poly.type
_entity_poly.pdbx_seq_one_letter_code
_entity_poly.pdbx_strand_id
1 'polypeptide(L)' 'MRRETFIRILTAIKLVSNNITVVENFNNKALVIVRVPKIAGDSPKQLRSLRKILSHCSYFSVQPEAGELAVTMEFNWE' A
#
# COMPACT_ATOMS: atom_id res chain seq x y z
N MET A 1 9.19 -5.72 11.30
CA MET A 1 7.86 -5.30 11.80
C MET A 1 7.25 -6.52 12.47
N ARG A 2 6.49 -6.39 13.56
CA ARG A 2 5.77 -7.56 14.13
C ARG A 2 4.85 -8.18 13.06
N ARG A 3 4.84 -9.51 12.97
CA ARG A 3 4.10 -10.26 11.93
C ARG A 3 2.62 -9.88 11.84
N GLU A 4 1.98 -9.62 12.98
CA GLU A 4 0.57 -9.22 13.05
C GLU A 4 0.31 -7.85 12.40
N THR A 5 1.18 -6.87 12.63
CA THR A 5 1.09 -5.54 12.04
C THR A 5 1.25 -5.62 10.52
N PHE A 6 2.18 -6.45 10.06
CA PHE A 6 2.41 -6.70 8.64
C PHE A 6 1.18 -7.32 7.97
N ILE A 7 0.57 -8.34 8.60
CA ILE A 7 -0.66 -8.98 8.12
C ILE A 7 -1.83 -7.97 8.07
N ARG A 8 -1.95 -7.07 9.06
CA ARG A 8 -2.98 -6.02 9.07
C ARG A 8 -2.81 -5.05 7.89
N ILE A 9 -1.59 -4.61 7.63
CA ILE A 9 -1.28 -3.72 6.49
C ILE A 9 -1.62 -4.41 5.17
N LEU A 10 -1.15 -5.65 4.97
CA LEU A 10 -1.47 -6.47 3.80
C LEU A 10 -2.98 -6.63 3.57
N THR A 11 -3.73 -6.93 4.64
CA THR A 11 -5.17 -7.12 4.57
C THR A 11 -5.88 -5.82 4.20
N ALA A 12 -5.47 -4.69 4.79
CA ALA A 12 -6.02 -3.38 4.47
C ALA A 12 -5.77 -3.00 3.00
N ILE A 13 -4.58 -3.28 2.46
CA ILE A 13 -4.25 -2.97 1.07
C ILE A 13 -5.03 -3.90 0.12
N LYS A 14 -5.18 -5.19 0.45
CA LYS A 14 -5.99 -6.14 -0.34
C LYS A 14 -7.46 -5.74 -0.46
N LEU A 15 -7.99 -5.00 0.52
CA LEU A 15 -9.34 -4.44 0.44
C LEU A 15 -9.47 -3.23 -0.51
N VAL A 16 -8.34 -2.63 -0.91
CA VAL A 16 -8.29 -1.43 -1.74
C VAL A 16 -7.89 -1.76 -3.18
N SER A 17 -7.03 -2.76 -3.40
CA SER A 17 -6.59 -3.19 -4.73
C SER A 17 -6.37 -4.70 -4.80
N ASN A 18 -6.81 -5.31 -5.90
CA ASN A 18 -6.55 -6.72 -6.20
C ASN A 18 -5.14 -6.95 -6.80
N ASN A 19 -4.44 -5.89 -7.21
CA ASN A 19 -3.14 -5.95 -7.90
C ASN A 19 -1.98 -5.52 -6.99
N ILE A 20 -1.78 -6.26 -5.89
CA ILE A 20 -0.65 -6.06 -4.99
C ILE A 20 0.46 -7.00 -5.42
N THR A 21 1.60 -6.44 -5.81
CA THR A 21 2.65 -7.23 -6.49
C THR A 21 3.79 -7.58 -5.54
N VAL A 22 4.21 -6.67 -4.65
CA VAL A 22 5.40 -6.89 -3.82
C VAL A 22 5.18 -6.35 -2.42
N VAL A 23 5.37 -7.21 -1.41
CA VAL A 23 5.35 -6.83 0.00
C VAL A 23 6.59 -7.43 0.67
N GLU A 24 7.63 -6.62 0.82
CA GLU A 24 8.88 -7.02 1.47
C GLU A 24 8.93 -6.52 2.91
N ASN A 25 9.44 -7.35 3.83
CA ASN A 25 9.60 -7.04 5.26
C ASN A 25 11.09 -7.08 5.60
N PHE A 26 11.69 -5.93 5.86
CA PHE A 26 13.10 -5.80 6.22
C PHE A 26 13.25 -4.87 7.42
N ASN A 27 14.02 -5.26 8.45
CA ASN A 27 14.43 -4.39 9.57
C ASN A 27 13.35 -3.42 10.10
N ASN A 28 12.20 -3.92 10.57
CA ASN A 28 11.10 -3.07 11.05
C ASN A 28 10.40 -2.18 10.03
N LYS A 29 10.69 -2.39 8.76
CA LYS A 29 10.04 -1.74 7.63
C LYS A 29 9.20 -2.71 6.82
N ALA A 30 8.10 -2.23 6.28
CA ALA A 30 7.38 -2.91 5.20
C ALA A 30 7.41 -2.02 3.95
N LEU A 31 7.87 -2.58 2.84
CA LEU A 31 7.79 -1.96 1.52
C LEU A 31 6.64 -2.61 0.75
N VAL A 32 5.66 -1.81 0.35
CA VAL A 32 4.51 -2.27 -0.41
C VAL A 32 4.49 -1.59 -1.76
N ILE A 33 4.50 -2.37 -2.83
CA ILE A 33 4.27 -1.88 -4.19
C ILE A 33 2.89 -2.34 -4.65
N VAL A 34 2.01 -1.37 -4.87
CA VAL A 34 0.69 -1.58 -5.45
C VAL A 34 0.72 -1.09 -6.89
N ARG A 35 0.39 -1.96 -7.84
CA ARG A 35 0.23 -1.59 -9.23
C ARG A 35 -1.24 -1.39 -9.51
N VAL A 36 -1.63 -0.20 -9.97
CA VAL A 36 -3.02 0.10 -10.33
C VAL A 36 -3.08 0.67 -11.74
N PRO A 37 -4.00 0.21 -12.61
CA PRO A 37 -4.12 0.73 -13.97
C PRO A 37 -4.50 2.22 -13.99
N LYS A 38 -5.18 2.69 -12.94
CA LYS A 38 -5.43 4.11 -12.64
C LYS A 38 -5.73 4.25 -11.16
N ILE A 39 -5.45 5.40 -10.54
CA ILE A 39 -6.03 5.75 -9.24
C ILE A 39 -7.48 6.18 -9.51
N ALA A 40 -8.34 5.21 -9.81
CA ALA A 40 -9.78 5.38 -9.71
C ALA A 40 -10.19 4.81 -8.36
N GLY A 41 -10.57 5.68 -7.44
CA GLY A 41 -11.33 5.21 -6.29
C GLY A 41 -12.69 4.77 -6.78
N ASP A 42 -12.88 3.46 -7.03
CA ASP A 42 -14.15 2.94 -7.54
C ASP A 42 -15.31 3.12 -6.53
N SER A 43 -14.98 3.40 -5.26
CA SER A 43 -15.96 3.77 -4.23
C SER A 43 -15.39 4.73 -3.17
N PRO A 44 -16.24 5.57 -2.53
CA PRO A 44 -15.85 6.39 -1.39
C PRO A 44 -15.27 5.59 -0.22
N LYS A 45 -15.66 4.31 -0.08
CA LYS A 45 -15.14 3.40 0.94
C LYS A 45 -13.66 3.06 0.68
N GLN A 46 -13.31 2.74 -0.56
CA GLN A 46 -11.93 2.46 -0.95
C GLN A 46 -11.02 3.68 -0.79
N LEU A 47 -11.51 4.88 -1.16
CA LEU A 47 -10.77 6.13 -0.95
C LEU A 47 -10.47 6.40 0.54
N ARG A 48 -11.45 6.16 1.42
CA ARG A 48 -11.23 6.29 2.88
C ARG A 48 -10.22 5.27 3.40
N SER A 49 -10.32 4.02 2.97
CA SER A 49 -9.35 2.98 3.35
C SER A 49 -7.93 3.32 2.86
N LEU A 50 -7.78 3.79 1.63
CA LEU A 50 -6.49 4.22 1.09
C LEU A 50 -5.90 5.37 1.90
N ARG A 51 -6.68 6.41 2.19
CA ARG A 51 -6.22 7.54 3.03
C ARG A 51 -5.76 7.09 4.40
N LYS A 52 -6.48 6.15 5.02
CA LYS A 52 -6.09 5.58 6.32
C LYS A 52 -4.75 4.84 6.22
N ILE A 53 -4.55 4.03 5.19
CA ILE A 53 -3.27 3.34 4.96
C ILE A 53 -2.14 4.36 4.78
N LEU A 54 -2.33 5.37 3.93
CA LEU A 54 -1.33 6.42 3.69
C LEU A 54 -0.96 7.20 4.95
N SER A 55 -1.91 7.41 5.88
CA SER A 55 -1.61 8.08 7.17
C SER A 55 -0.69 7.28 8.09
N HIS A 56 -0.52 5.98 7.83
CA HIS A 56 0.41 5.12 8.56
C HIS A 56 1.74 4.91 7.81
N CYS A 57 1.87 5.43 6.59
CA CYS A 57 3.12 5.37 5.84
C CYS A 57 4.11 6.41 6.38
N SER A 58 5.37 6.01 6.56
CA SER A 58 6.46 6.95 6.78
C SER A 58 6.88 7.64 5.48
N TYR A 59 6.67 6.98 4.35
CA TYR A 59 6.93 7.52 3.02
C TYR A 59 6.00 6.86 2.00
N PHE A 60 5.58 7.61 0.98
CA PHE A 60 4.98 7.03 -0.21
C PHE A 60 5.44 7.75 -1.47
N SER A 61 5.55 7.01 -2.57
CA SER A 61 5.80 7.55 -3.91
C SER A 61 4.81 6.94 -4.90
N VAL A 62 4.48 7.72 -5.92
CA VAL A 62 3.63 7.29 -7.03
C VAL A 62 4.40 7.54 -8.31
N GLN A 63 4.69 6.48 -9.06
CA GLN A 63 5.40 6.55 -10.33
C GLN A 63 4.56 5.90 -11.44
N PRO A 64 4.50 6.50 -12.64
CA PRO A 64 3.92 5.84 -13.80
C PRO A 64 4.85 4.74 -14.31
N GLU A 65 4.32 3.53 -14.53
CA GLU A 65 5.04 2.39 -15.11
C GLU A 65 4.17 1.75 -16.20
N ALA A 66 4.60 1.80 -17.47
CA ALA A 66 4.03 1.01 -18.58
C ALA A 66 2.48 0.97 -18.67
N GLY A 67 1.80 2.10 -18.46
CA GLY A 67 0.33 2.18 -18.50
C GLY A 67 -0.38 1.89 -17.18
N GLU A 68 0.38 1.67 -16.11
CA GLU A 68 -0.07 1.54 -14.73
C GLU A 68 0.60 2.61 -13.85
N LEU A 69 0.16 2.69 -12.60
CA LEU A 69 0.77 3.48 -11.54
C LEU A 69 1.34 2.51 -10.50
N ALA A 70 2.64 2.60 -10.27
CA ALA A 70 3.34 1.96 -9.17
C ALA A 70 3.27 2.89 -7.94
N VAL A 71 2.53 2.47 -6.92
CA VAL A 71 2.47 3.13 -5.62
C VAL A 71 3.36 2.38 -4.66
N THR A 72 4.47 3.00 -4.28
CA THR A 72 5.41 2.47 -3.29
C THR A 72 5.10 3.09 -1.94
N MET A 73 4.89 2.27 -0.92
CA MET A 73 4.61 2.70 0.44
C MET A 73 5.64 2.08 1.39
N GLU A 74 6.29 2.91 2.21
CA GLU A 74 7.13 2.48 3.31
C GLU A 74 6.36 2.65 4.63
N PHE A 75 6.37 1.61 5.45
CA PHE A 75 5.85 1.64 6.81
C PHE A 75 6.99 1.37 7.79
N ASN A 76 7.43 2.38 8.54
CA ASN A 76 8.33 2.22 9.67
C ASN A 76 7.53 2.00 10.95
N TRP A 77 7.84 0.92 11.67
CA TRP A 77 7.23 0.64 12.97
C TRP A 77 8.32 0.57 14.03
N GLU A 78 8.34 1.54 14.95
CA GLU A 78 9.13 1.48 16.18
C GLU A 78 8.47 0.53 17.21
#